data_AF-A0A3C1VG41-F1
#
_entry.id   AF-A0A3C1VG41-F1
#
_cell.length_a   1.000
_cell.length_b   1.000
_cell.length_c   1.000
_cell.angle_alpha   90.00
_cell.angle_beta   90.00
_cell.angle_gamma   90.00
#
_symmetry.space_group_name_H-M   'P 1'
#
loop_
_entity.id
_entity.type
_entity.pdbx_description
1 polymer ?
#
loop_
_entity_poly.entity_id
_entity_poly.type
_entity_poly.pdbx_seq_one_letter_code
_entity_poly.pdbx_strand_id
1 'polypeptide(L)'
;MFINLDGLVRRMGVERVGFVTLTFADRVVEFKDASERFKSIFNSTLKPEGLEFIAVPERQESGRFHFHLAAAFPYDIRSGFDFATCERANAAKRDGNRDEFRWLQSIYCRSANRNLRKF
;
A
#
# COMPACT_ATOMS: atom_id res chain seq x y z
N MET A 1 17.35 -1.84 -16.43
CA MET A 1 16.41 -2.94 -16.76
C MET A 1 15.02 -2.44 -16.42
N PHE A 2 14.11 -2.29 -17.39
CA PHE A 2 12.73 -1.93 -17.10
C PHE A 2 12.07 -3.13 -16.40
N ILE A 3 11.83 -3.00 -15.10
CA ILE A 3 11.20 -4.04 -14.28
C ILE A 3 9.69 -3.85 -14.41
N ASN A 4 9.02 -4.79 -15.07
CA ASN A 4 7.57 -4.92 -14.94
C ASN A 4 7.23 -5.63 -13.63
N LEU A 5 5.94 -5.67 -13.26
CA LEU A 5 5.51 -6.26 -11.99
C LEU A 5 5.91 -7.74 -11.87
N ASP A 6 5.79 -8.53 -12.94
CA ASP A 6 6.20 -9.94 -12.95
C ASP A 6 7.70 -10.09 -12.63
N GLY A 7 8.56 -9.27 -13.26
CA GLY A 7 9.99 -9.26 -13.00
C GLY A 7 10.34 -8.81 -11.57
N LEU A 8 9.56 -7.90 -10.97
CA LEU A 8 9.72 -7.52 -9.56
C LEU A 8 9.37 -8.69 -8.64
N VAL A 9 8.21 -9.30 -8.85
CA VAL A 9 7.71 -10.42 -8.03
C VAL A 9 8.64 -11.63 -8.12
N ARG A 10 9.10 -11.99 -9.32
CA ARG A 10 10.05 -13.11 -9.52
C ARG A 10 11.39 -12.90 -8.82
N ARG A 11 11.88 -11.66 -8.79
CA ARG A 11 13.17 -11.32 -8.14
C ARG A 11 13.04 -11.28 -6.62
N MET A 12 11.96 -10.70 -6.12
CA MET A 12 11.82 -10.36 -4.70
C MET A 12 11.04 -11.40 -3.89
N GLY A 13 10.22 -12.22 -4.54
CA GLY A 13 9.27 -13.13 -3.89
C GLY A 13 7.93 -12.45 -3.60
N VAL A 14 6.83 -13.15 -3.86
CA VAL A 14 5.46 -12.62 -3.66
C VAL A 14 5.16 -12.33 -2.19
N GLU A 15 5.83 -13.01 -1.26
CA GLU A 15 5.73 -12.81 0.17
C GLU A 15 6.25 -11.44 0.64
N ARG A 16 7.05 -10.77 -0.20
CA ARG A 16 7.60 -9.45 0.08
C ARG A 16 6.94 -8.33 -0.71
N VAL A 17 6.02 -8.64 -1.63
CA VAL A 17 5.39 -7.65 -2.49
C VAL A 17 4.00 -7.30 -1.97
N GLY A 18 3.75 -6.01 -1.78
CA GLY A 18 2.47 -5.46 -1.34
C GLY A 18 2.03 -4.26 -2.19
N PHE A 19 0.72 -4.00 -2.19
CA PHE A 19 0.18 -2.78 -2.78
C PHE A 19 0.07 -1.69 -1.72
N VAL A 20 0.71 -0.54 -1.98
CA VAL A 20 0.68 0.64 -1.10
C VAL A 20 -0.02 1.77 -1.83
N THR A 21 -1.04 2.35 -1.20
CA THR A 21 -1.71 3.55 -1.70
C THR A 21 -1.33 4.72 -0.83
N LEU A 22 -0.78 5.78 -1.44
CA LEU A 22 -0.41 7.02 -0.77
C LEU A 22 -1.34 8.13 -1.23
N THR A 23 -2.16 8.63 -0.31
CA THR A 23 -3.02 9.80 -0.53
C THR A 23 -2.52 10.95 0.32
N PHE A 24 -2.29 12.12 -0.29
CA PHE A 24 -1.90 13.32 0.46
C PHE A 24 -3.04 13.77 1.36
N ALA A 25 -2.72 14.28 2.56
CA ALA A 25 -3.72 14.90 3.44
C ALA A 25 -4.28 16.21 2.82
N ASP A 26 -3.43 16.95 2.11
CA ASP A 26 -3.81 18.17 1.39
C ASP A 26 -4.47 17.88 0.04
N ARG A 27 -5.28 18.83 -0.43
CA ARG A 27 -5.86 18.78 -1.77
C ARG A 27 -4.81 19.13 -2.83
N VAL A 28 -4.06 18.12 -3.27
CA VAL A 28 -3.03 18.26 -4.31
C VAL A 28 -3.60 17.85 -5.67
N VAL A 29 -3.86 18.82 -6.56
CA VAL A 29 -4.48 18.59 -7.88
C VAL A 29 -3.50 18.76 -9.05
N GLU A 30 -2.40 19.48 -8.83
CA GLU A 30 -1.35 19.66 -9.82
C GLU A 30 -0.35 18.50 -9.77
N PHE A 31 -0.03 17.94 -10.94
CA PHE A 31 0.86 16.78 -11.02
C PHE A 31 2.28 17.11 -10.56
N LYS A 32 2.73 18.35 -10.81
CA LYS A 32 4.04 18.84 -10.37
C LYS A 32 4.14 18.78 -8.83
N ASP A 33 3.17 19.37 -8.14
CA ASP A 33 3.12 19.38 -6.67
C ASP A 33 3.00 17.97 -6.10
N ALA A 34 2.20 17.11 -6.73
CA ALA A 34 2.06 15.71 -6.36
C ALA A 34 3.40 14.96 -6.48
N SER A 35 4.15 15.21 -7.57
CA SER A 35 5.45 14.61 -7.82
C SER A 35 6.52 15.07 -6.83
N GLU A 36 6.53 16.37 -6.49
CA GLU A 36 7.45 16.93 -5.49
C GLU A 36 7.18 16.35 -4.09
N ARG A 37 5.91 16.27 -3.69
CA ARG A 37 5.51 15.65 -2.42
C ARG A 37 5.82 14.15 -2.39
N PHE A 38 5.58 13.43 -3.49
CA PHE A 38 5.97 12.03 -3.60
C PHE A 38 7.49 11.85 -3.46
N LYS A 39 8.30 12.72 -4.09
CA LYS A 39 9.76 12.71 -3.95
C LYS A 39 10.20 12.95 -2.50
N SER A 40 9.49 13.79 -1.76
CA SER A 40 9.73 13.97 -0.32
C SER A 40 9.50 12.66 0.44
N ILE A 41 8.33 12.02 0.26
CA ILE A 41 8.00 10.73 0.89
C ILE A 41 9.01 9.64 0.50
N PHE A 42 9.44 9.61 -0.76
CA PHE A 42 10.46 8.69 -1.22
C PHE A 42 11.76 8.83 -0.43
N ASN A 43 12.26 10.06 -0.28
CA ASN A 43 13.53 10.31 0.40
C ASN A 43 13.43 10.10 1.92
N SER A 44 12.31 10.48 2.55
CA SER A 44 12.15 10.42 4.00
C SER A 44 11.71 9.05 4.53
N THR A 45 10.99 8.27 3.72
CA THR A 45 10.32 7.04 4.18
C THR A 45 10.66 5.84 3.31
N LEU A 46 10.38 5.89 2.01
CA LEU A 46 10.47 4.67 1.17
C LEU A 46 11.91 4.20 0.96
N LYS A 47 12.83 5.13 0.67
CA LYS A 47 14.25 4.82 0.43
C LYS A 47 14.96 4.34 1.71
N PRO A 48 14.81 4.99 2.89
CA PRO A 48 15.38 4.47 4.13
C PRO A 48 14.89 3.07 4.51
N GLU A 49 13.62 2.76 4.22
CA GLU A 49 13.03 1.43 4.42
C GLU A 49 13.46 0.41 3.36
N GLY A 50 14.26 0.81 2.36
CA GLY A 50 14.80 -0.08 1.34
C GLY A 50 13.77 -0.62 0.37
N LEU A 51 12.66 0.09 0.14
CA LEU A 51 11.61 -0.33 -0.78
C LEU A 51 12.04 -0.17 -2.24
N GLU A 52 11.89 -1.24 -3.02
CA GLU A 52 11.83 -1.17 -4.48
C GLU A 52 10.37 -1.09 -4.92
N PHE A 53 10.02 -0.24 -5.88
CA PHE A 53 8.62 -0.13 -6.30
C PHE A 53 8.42 0.28 -7.75
N ILE A 54 7.24 -0.04 -8.27
CA ILE A 54 6.66 0.55 -9.47
C ILE A 54 5.53 1.47 -8.99
N ALA A 55 5.59 2.76 -9.31
CA ALA A 55 4.60 3.75 -8.89
C ALA A 55 3.73 4.22 -10.06
N VAL A 56 2.42 4.30 -9.83
CA VAL A 56 1.43 4.85 -10.76
C VAL A 56 0.71 6.01 -10.07
N PRO A 57 0.88 7.25 -10.54
CA PRO A 57 0.05 8.37 -10.10
C PRO A 57 -1.35 8.24 -10.72
N GLU A 58 -2.39 8.44 -9.92
CA GLU A 58 -3.77 8.39 -10.37
C GLU A 58 -4.57 9.55 -9.76
N ARG A 59 -5.53 10.08 -10.52
CA ARG A 59 -6.47 11.10 -10.06
C ARG A 59 -7.70 10.44 -9.46
N GLN A 60 -7.98 10.75 -8.20
CA GLN A 60 -9.24 10.40 -7.55
C GLN A 60 -10.40 11.21 -8.16
N GLU A 61 -11.64 10.80 -7.90
CA GLU A 61 -12.86 11.51 -8.31
C GLU A 61 -12.86 13.00 -7.90
N SER A 62 -12.27 13.31 -6.75
CA SER A 62 -12.10 14.69 -6.24
C SER A 62 -11.05 15.53 -7.01
N GLY A 63 -10.39 14.97 -8.01
CA GLY A 63 -9.29 15.54 -8.78
C GLY A 63 -7.92 15.46 -8.11
N ARG A 64 -7.86 15.01 -6.84
CA ARG A 64 -6.63 14.85 -6.06
C ARG A 64 -5.78 13.72 -6.61
N PHE A 65 -4.46 13.89 -6.59
CA PHE A 65 -3.54 12.79 -6.87
C PHE A 65 -3.37 11.87 -5.66
N HIS A 66 -3.36 10.57 -5.94
CA HIS A 66 -2.79 9.54 -5.08
C HIS A 66 -1.79 8.70 -5.88
N PHE A 67 -0.95 7.93 -5.18
CA PHE A 67 0.02 7.05 -5.81
C PHE A 67 -0.26 5.61 -5.42
N HIS A 68 -0.40 4.74 -6.40
CA HIS A 68 -0.42 3.29 -6.23
C HIS A 68 0.97 2.74 -6.47
N LEU A 69 1.50 1.99 -5.51
CA LEU A 69 2.80 1.36 -5.60
C LEU A 69 2.62 -0.15 -5.52
N ALA A 70 3.23 -0.87 -6.46
CA ALA A 70 3.64 -2.24 -6.20
C ALA A 70 5.01 -2.17 -5.54
N ALA A 71 5.07 -2.38 -4.23
CA ALA A 71 6.26 -2.21 -3.42
C ALA A 71 6.80 -3.57 -2.94
N ALA A 72 8.09 -3.80 -3.14
CA ALA A 72 8.84 -4.91 -2.59
C ALA A 72 9.58 -4.46 -1.33
N PHE A 73 9.26 -5.11 -0.21
CA PHE A 73 9.85 -4.85 1.10
C PHE A 73 11.11 -5.70 1.29
N PRO A 74 12.08 -5.26 2.13
CA PRO A 74 13.27 -6.06 2.42
C PRO A 74 12.98 -7.27 3.34
N TYR A 75 11.73 -7.47 3.77
CA TYR A 75 11.27 -8.54 4.66
C TYR A 75 9.94 -9.14 4.19
N ASP A 76 9.64 -10.36 4.67
CA ASP A 76 8.36 -11.04 4.45
C ASP A 76 7.22 -10.27 5.14
N ILE A 77 6.21 -9.88 4.36
CA ILE A 77 5.01 -9.19 4.82
C ILE A 77 3.75 -10.04 4.75
N ARG A 78 3.85 -11.26 4.18
CA ARG A 78 2.73 -12.16 3.90
C ARG A 78 2.55 -13.20 5.01
N SER A 79 3.64 -13.78 5.49
CA SER A 79 3.59 -14.86 6.47
C SER A 79 2.97 -14.40 7.78
N GLY A 80 1.94 -15.13 8.24
CA GLY A 80 1.21 -14.82 9.46
C GLY A 80 0.10 -13.77 9.32
N PHE A 81 -0.08 -13.17 8.14
CA PHE A 81 -1.22 -12.28 7.89
C PHE A 81 -2.53 -13.08 7.76
N ASP A 82 -3.57 -12.61 8.43
CA ASP A 82 -4.89 -13.24 8.43
C ASP A 82 -5.70 -12.85 7.18
N PHE A 83 -5.38 -13.53 6.08
CA PHE A 83 -6.08 -13.36 4.80
C PHE A 83 -7.56 -13.72 4.88
N ALA A 84 -7.94 -14.70 5.71
CA ALA A 84 -9.34 -15.13 5.84
C ALA A 84 -10.20 -14.03 6.47
N THR A 85 -9.73 -13.41 7.55
CA THR A 85 -10.41 -12.26 8.17
C THR A 85 -10.42 -11.04 7.24
N CYS A 86 -9.34 -10.82 6.48
CA CYS A 86 -9.30 -9.76 5.47
C CYS A 86 -10.36 -9.96 4.37
N GLU A 87 -10.51 -11.18 3.85
CA GLU A 87 -11.55 -11.53 2.87
C GLU A 87 -12.96 -11.31 3.40
N ARG A 88 -13.22 -11.72 4.65
CA ARG A 88 -14.51 -11.48 5.32
C ARG A 88 -14.78 -9.99 5.50
N ALA A 89 -13.77 -9.21 5.86
CA ALA A 89 -13.92 -7.75 5.97
C ALA A 89 -14.29 -7.14 4.61
N ASN A 90 -13.65 -7.58 3.54
CA ASN A 90 -13.99 -7.13 2.18
C ASN A 90 -15.42 -7.50 1.78
N ALA A 91 -15.92 -8.68 2.19
CA ALA A 91 -17.32 -9.05 2.00
C ALA A 91 -18.27 -8.12 2.78
N ALA A 92 -18.05 -7.95 4.09
CA ALA A 92 -18.86 -7.06 4.91
C ALA A 92 -18.89 -5.62 4.36
N LYS A 93 -17.77 -5.13 3.83
CA LYS A 93 -17.70 -3.82 3.17
C LYS A 93 -18.56 -3.75 1.90
N ARG A 94 -18.55 -4.79 1.06
CA ARG A 94 -19.41 -4.86 -0.14
C ARG A 94 -20.89 -4.90 0.21
N ASP A 95 -21.23 -5.59 1.30
CA ASP A 95 -22.62 -5.73 1.77
C ASP A 95 -23.10 -4.50 2.57
N GLY A 96 -22.23 -3.52 2.78
CA GLY A 96 -22.55 -2.29 3.51
C GLY A 96 -22.54 -2.43 5.04
N ASN A 97 -22.14 -3.59 5.58
CA ASN A 97 -22.02 -3.83 7.02
C ASN A 97 -20.75 -3.17 7.59
N ARG A 98 -20.85 -1.88 7.91
CA ARG A 98 -19.72 -1.06 8.37
C ARG A 98 -19.17 -1.49 9.73
N ASP A 99 -20.02 -1.98 10.62
CA ASP A 99 -19.61 -2.35 11.98
C ASP A 99 -18.81 -3.65 11.97
N GLU A 100 -19.29 -4.65 11.22
CA GLU A 100 -18.53 -5.88 10.99
C GLU A 100 -17.21 -5.61 10.26
N PHE A 101 -17.23 -4.76 9.22
CA PHE A 101 -16.00 -4.36 8.53
C PHE A 101 -14.96 -3.77 9.48
N ARG A 102 -15.37 -2.80 10.33
CA ARG A 102 -14.46 -2.15 11.29
C ARG A 102 -13.90 -3.13 12.31
N TRP A 103 -14.73 -4.04 12.80
CA TRP A 103 -14.31 -5.06 13.75
C TRP A 103 -13.30 -6.02 13.12
N LEU A 104 -13.60 -6.60 11.95
CA LEU A 104 -12.70 -7.50 11.22
C LEU A 104 -11.41 -6.79 10.81
N GLN A 105 -11.50 -5.52 10.40
CA GLN A 105 -10.33 -4.68 10.11
C GLN A 105 -9.40 -4.56 11.30
N SER A 106 -9.93 -4.34 12.50
CA SER A 106 -9.11 -4.27 13.71
C SER A 106 -8.35 -5.59 13.97
N ILE A 107 -8.91 -6.72 13.58
CA ILE A 107 -8.33 -8.05 13.76
C ILE A 107 -7.21 -8.28 12.75
N TYR A 108 -7.50 -8.19 11.44
CA TYR A 108 -6.47 -8.50 10.44
C TYR A 108 -5.33 -7.47 10.44
N CYS A 109 -5.59 -6.19 10.77
CA CYS A 109 -4.52 -5.20 10.90
C CYS A 109 -3.52 -5.54 12.03
N ARG A 110 -3.97 -6.19 13.10
CA ARG A 110 -3.08 -6.66 14.18
C ARG A 110 -2.23 -7.86 13.75
N SER A 111 -2.72 -8.66 12.80
CA SER A 111 -1.97 -9.78 12.21
C SER A 111 -0.85 -9.34 11.26
N ALA A 112 -0.85 -8.06 10.84
CA ALA A 112 0.19 -7.53 9.96
C ALA A 112 1.60 -7.66 10.58
N ASN A 113 2.58 -7.90 9.70
CA ASN A 113 3.98 -7.98 10.09
C ASN A 113 4.36 -6.78 10.98
N ARG A 114 5.08 -7.04 12.08
CA ARG A 114 5.47 -6.01 13.06
C ARG A 114 6.18 -4.81 12.44
N ASN A 115 6.91 -5.01 11.33
CA ASN A 115 7.60 -3.93 10.64
C ASN A 115 6.62 -2.98 9.91
N LEU A 116 5.48 -3.49 9.43
CA LEU A 116 4.45 -2.66 8.82
C LEU A 116 3.62 -1.89 9.86
N ARG A 117 3.61 -2.33 11.11
CA ARG A 117 2.87 -1.66 12.20
C ARG A 117 3.62 -0.48 12.83
N LYS A 118 4.79 -0.13 12.30
CA LYS A 118 5.62 0.99 12.78
C LYS A 118 5.28 2.33 12.12
N PHE A 119 4.56 2.30 11.01
CA PHE A 119 4.15 3.48 10.24
C PHE A 119 2.80 4.01 10.71
#